data_AF-A0A953RDP6-F1
#
_entry.id   AF-A0A953RDP6-F1
#
_cell.length_a   1.000
_cell.length_b   1.000
_cell.length_c   1.000
_cell.angle_alpha   90.00
_cell.angle_beta   90.00
_cell.angle_gamma   90.00
#
_symmetry.space_group_name_H-M   'P 1'
#
loop_
_entity.id
_entity.type
_entity.pdbx_description
1 polymer ?
#
loop_
_entity_poly.entity_id
_entity_poly.type
_entity_poly.pdbx_seq_one_letter_code
_entity_poly.pdbx_strand_id
1 'polypeptide(L)'
;MPGRIAGLAGPQARKASRPQHERITPNRIPPLLLALFLTAFLAGFSLIPWVRTNPRLAGSLWGAVGVLLLLLILLRRQVARAGRVLRYDVVPRPVHYVQLTMHTSIYLYWGWYWREVYHYAPLIFAQIVFVYVLDMLVCWWRRDKWILGFGPFPIVLSTNLFLWFKDDWFFLQFLLVGTGVLCKEFVTWARDGRRTHIFNPSAIALALFSFGLLITHNTHITWGEEVAVSLGRPPHIYLEIFAVGLVVQALFSVTLVTLSAAAALFVMNLVYTGSTGLYQFVDSTIPIAVFLGLHLLVTDPATSPRRNFGKVLFGALYGAGVFGLYSVLGWLGVPTFYDKLLCVPPLNLMVQSLDRASAALEARFHKLRFRPLNWISGWSPRQANFAHMAIWISLFAVMTGTGFVGSRHPGSNPEFWRKACEEGRGNACQTWTRTMNVTCQHGSGGACLTLGGLWNEGRLVSRDPSEAGKDFGRACDLGAPNACRSLVALVENEGQDVFRPACDRGDGESCFILASLYYAGRGVPKDSARAVALFRQSCGGAFSREGTPSRPRRRLRPNLRRRCFERKGLETGDLYSSCRNGLSVNPSRG
;
A
#
# COMPACT_ATOMS: atom_id res chain seq x y z
N MET A 1 -36.70 -86.31 -6.60
CA MET A 1 -36.46 -86.90 -5.26
C MET A 1 -35.56 -85.95 -4.47
N PRO A 2 -35.75 -85.81 -3.14
CA PRO A 2 -36.11 -84.52 -2.51
C PRO A 2 -35.00 -83.85 -1.67
N GLY A 3 -35.27 -82.63 -1.18
CA GLY A 3 -34.58 -81.99 -0.04
C GLY A 3 -34.08 -80.57 -0.36
N ARG A 4 -34.76 -79.44 -0.10
CA ARG A 4 -35.34 -78.87 1.13
C ARG A 4 -34.29 -78.49 2.21
N ILE A 5 -34.27 -77.18 2.51
CA ILE A 5 -34.11 -76.51 3.82
C ILE A 5 -32.86 -75.62 4.03
N ALA A 6 -33.16 -74.32 4.09
CA ALA A 6 -32.72 -73.23 4.97
C ALA A 6 -31.46 -73.34 5.84
N GLY A 7 -30.75 -72.20 5.91
CA GLY A 7 -29.82 -71.86 6.99
C GLY A 7 -29.43 -70.38 6.97
N LEU A 8 -30.14 -69.56 7.73
CA LEU A 8 -29.74 -68.19 8.10
C LEU A 8 -28.48 -68.23 8.98
N ALA A 9 -27.46 -67.42 8.66
CA ALA A 9 -26.36 -67.15 9.59
C ALA A 9 -25.73 -65.76 9.37
N GLY A 10 -26.02 -64.84 10.30
CA GLY A 10 -25.07 -63.92 10.96
C GLY A 10 -24.41 -62.78 10.18
N PRO A 11 -24.56 -61.50 10.61
CA PRO A 11 -23.72 -60.42 10.11
C PRO A 11 -22.29 -60.54 10.68
N GLN A 12 -21.31 -60.85 9.82
CA GLN A 12 -19.90 -60.79 10.17
C GLN A 12 -19.51 -59.36 10.54
N ALA A 13 -19.17 -59.17 11.81
CA ALA A 13 -18.56 -57.96 12.33
C ALA A 13 -17.27 -57.65 11.54
N ARG A 14 -17.28 -56.53 10.79
CA ARG A 14 -16.07 -55.95 10.18
C ARG A 14 -15.07 -55.66 11.30
N LYS A 15 -13.98 -56.45 11.36
CA LYS A 15 -12.78 -56.13 12.14
C LYS A 15 -12.33 -54.71 11.76
N ALA A 16 -12.40 -53.79 12.71
CA ALA A 16 -11.81 -52.47 12.61
C ALA A 16 -10.30 -52.64 12.38
N SER A 17 -9.83 -52.22 11.22
CA SER A 17 -8.41 -52.09 10.93
C SER A 17 -7.81 -51.08 11.91
N ARG A 18 -6.87 -51.52 12.75
CA ARG A 18 -6.06 -50.64 13.59
C ARG A 18 -5.38 -49.59 12.70
N PRO A 19 -5.35 -48.31 13.06
CA PRO A 19 -4.60 -47.31 12.30
C PRO A 19 -3.12 -47.70 12.33
N GLN A 20 -2.54 -47.88 11.14
CA GLN A 20 -1.09 -48.04 10.98
C GLN A 20 -0.42 -46.86 11.69
N HIS A 21 0.46 -47.15 12.65
CA HIS A 21 1.40 -46.18 13.19
C HIS A 21 2.24 -45.66 12.01
N GLU A 22 1.90 -44.50 11.47
CA GLU A 22 2.76 -43.74 10.58
C GLU A 22 4.11 -43.58 11.28
N ARG A 23 5.17 -44.15 10.70
CA ARG A 23 6.53 -44.05 11.22
C ARG A 23 6.93 -42.57 11.18
N ILE A 24 6.91 -41.90 12.32
CA ILE A 24 7.20 -40.45 12.42
C ILE A 24 8.71 -40.24 12.17
N THR A 25 9.07 -39.78 10.98
CA THR A 25 10.45 -39.39 10.67
C THR A 25 10.76 -38.03 11.30
N PRO A 26 11.82 -37.91 12.11
CA PRO A 26 12.21 -36.64 12.72
C PRO A 26 12.68 -35.63 11.66
N ASN A 27 12.41 -34.33 11.89
CA ASN A 27 12.91 -33.27 11.04
C ASN A 27 14.45 -33.20 11.10
N ARG A 28 15.11 -32.97 9.95
CA ARG A 28 16.58 -32.83 9.88
C ARG A 28 17.12 -31.70 10.77
N ILE A 29 16.42 -30.57 10.82
CA ILE A 29 16.74 -29.44 11.71
C ILE A 29 15.71 -29.44 12.84
N PRO A 30 16.14 -29.40 14.11
CA PRO A 30 15.20 -29.27 15.23
C PRO A 30 14.32 -28.01 15.09
N PRO A 31 12.99 -28.12 15.26
CA PRO A 31 12.06 -27.00 15.06
C PRO A 31 12.42 -25.70 15.78
N LEU A 32 12.78 -25.79 17.06
CA LEU A 32 13.17 -24.61 17.86
C LEU A 32 14.53 -24.04 17.44
N LEU A 33 15.43 -24.88 16.92
CA LEU A 33 16.72 -24.42 16.40
C LEU A 33 16.54 -23.68 15.07
N LEU A 34 15.65 -24.15 14.20
CA LEU A 34 15.28 -23.46 12.97
C LEU A 34 14.74 -22.05 13.26
N ALA A 35 13.81 -21.93 14.21
CA ALA A 35 13.26 -20.64 14.62
C ALA A 35 14.34 -19.72 15.22
N LEU A 36 15.25 -20.26 16.04
CA LEU A 36 16.36 -19.50 16.59
C LEU A 36 17.31 -18.99 15.50
N PHE A 37 17.69 -19.85 14.55
CA PHE A 37 18.57 -19.49 13.43
C PHE A 37 17.97 -18.36 12.59
N LEU A 38 16.70 -18.45 12.22
CA LEU A 38 16.02 -17.39 11.46
C LEU A 38 15.87 -16.10 12.26
N THR A 39 15.70 -16.18 13.58
CA THR A 39 15.68 -15.00 14.46
C THR A 39 17.05 -14.32 14.50
N ALA A 40 18.14 -15.09 14.55
CA ALA A 40 19.51 -14.57 14.46
C ALA A 40 19.78 -13.97 13.06
N PHE A 41 19.28 -14.61 12.00
CA PHE A 41 19.36 -14.09 10.64
C PHE A 41 18.63 -12.74 10.50
N LEU A 42 17.46 -12.59 11.10
CA LEU A 42 16.73 -11.32 11.17
C LEU A 42 17.56 -10.22 11.86
N ALA A 43 18.26 -10.55 12.95
CA ALA A 43 19.15 -9.61 13.63
C ALA A 43 20.30 -9.11 12.73
N GLY A 44 20.77 -9.94 11.80
CA GLY A 44 21.81 -9.59 10.83
C GLY A 44 21.46 -8.40 9.93
N PHE A 45 20.17 -8.14 9.66
CA PHE A 45 19.75 -6.96 8.88
C PHE A 45 20.08 -5.64 9.59
N SER A 46 20.32 -5.64 10.90
CA SER A 46 20.78 -4.45 11.64
C SER A 46 22.20 -4.00 11.23
N LEU A 47 22.98 -4.87 10.59
CA LEU A 47 24.35 -4.58 10.14
C LEU A 47 24.39 -3.76 8.85
N ILE A 48 23.26 -3.65 8.15
CA ILE A 48 23.14 -2.86 6.93
C ILE A 48 23.50 -1.38 7.25
N PRO A 49 24.36 -0.71 6.45
CA PRO A 49 24.89 0.60 6.82
C PRO A 49 23.84 1.66 7.18
N TRP A 50 22.82 1.87 6.34
CA TRP A 50 21.80 2.89 6.62
C TRP A 50 20.91 2.52 7.82
N VAL A 51 20.67 1.24 8.03
CA VAL A 51 19.95 0.71 9.19
C VAL A 51 20.75 0.98 10.47
N ARG A 52 22.04 0.64 10.48
CA ARG A 52 22.94 0.85 11.61
C ARG A 52 23.06 2.33 11.99
N THR A 53 23.10 3.22 11.01
CA THR A 53 23.16 4.67 11.27
C THR A 53 21.84 5.29 11.74
N ASN A 54 20.71 4.59 11.61
CA ASN A 54 19.42 5.07 12.07
C ASN A 54 19.01 4.31 13.36
N PRO A 55 19.13 4.91 14.56
CA PRO A 55 18.87 4.21 15.81
C PRO A 55 17.41 3.75 15.96
N ARG A 56 16.45 4.46 15.37
CA ARG A 56 15.02 4.07 15.41
C ARG A 56 14.74 2.86 14.53
N LEU A 57 15.34 2.83 13.34
CA LEU A 57 15.20 1.70 12.41
C LEU A 57 15.91 0.45 12.96
N ALA A 58 17.15 0.60 13.45
CA ALA A 58 17.86 -0.48 14.15
C ALA A 58 17.08 -0.96 15.38
N GLY A 59 16.56 -0.05 16.20
CA GLY A 59 15.73 -0.37 17.35
C GLY A 59 14.46 -1.14 16.98
N SER A 60 13.85 -0.84 15.83
CA SER A 60 12.68 -1.57 15.31
C SER A 60 13.01 -3.03 15.00
N LEU A 61 14.17 -3.31 14.39
CA LEU A 61 14.65 -4.68 14.13
C LEU A 61 14.97 -5.43 15.42
N TRP A 62 15.72 -4.81 16.33
CA TRP A 62 16.06 -5.42 17.61
C TRP A 62 14.84 -5.65 18.51
N GLY A 63 13.86 -4.76 18.47
CA GLY A 63 12.56 -4.94 19.13
C GLY A 63 11.82 -6.17 18.60
N ALA A 64 11.75 -6.33 17.27
CA ALA A 64 11.15 -7.50 16.64
C ALA A 64 11.88 -8.80 17.01
N VAL A 65 13.22 -8.79 16.97
CA VAL A 65 14.07 -9.92 17.42
C VAL A 65 13.80 -10.25 18.89
N GLY A 66 13.74 -9.25 19.77
CA GLY A 66 13.46 -9.43 21.20
C GLY A 66 12.11 -10.09 21.45
N VAL A 67 11.07 -9.67 20.74
CA VAL A 67 9.72 -10.29 20.81
C VAL A 67 9.77 -11.76 20.35
N LEU A 68 10.43 -12.06 19.24
CA LEU A 68 10.54 -13.44 18.73
C LEU A 68 11.33 -14.33 19.69
N LEU A 69 12.42 -13.84 20.27
CA LEU A 69 13.20 -14.57 21.28
C LEU A 69 12.38 -14.83 22.54
N LEU A 70 11.62 -13.85 23.01
CA LEU A 70 10.72 -14.03 24.16
C LEU A 70 9.69 -15.13 23.88
N LEU A 71 9.00 -15.06 22.73
CA LEU A 71 8.03 -16.09 22.33
C LEU A 71 8.67 -17.47 22.19
N LEU A 72 9.87 -17.55 21.63
CA LEU A 72 10.63 -18.80 21.50
C LEU A 72 10.98 -19.39 22.89
N ILE A 73 11.44 -18.57 23.83
CA ILE A 73 11.75 -19.01 25.20
C ILE A 73 10.50 -19.51 25.91
N LEU A 74 9.38 -18.78 25.80
CA LEU A 74 8.10 -19.17 26.38
C LEU A 74 7.59 -20.50 25.79
N LEU A 75 7.64 -20.64 24.46
CA LEU A 75 7.24 -21.86 23.77
C LEU A 75 8.14 -23.05 24.18
N ARG A 76 9.46 -22.86 24.26
CA ARG A 76 10.39 -23.89 24.70
C ARG A 76 10.07 -24.39 26.10
N ARG A 77 9.77 -23.48 27.04
CA ARG A 77 9.35 -23.84 28.41
C ARG A 77 8.04 -24.62 28.41
N GLN A 78 7.06 -24.18 27.63
CA GLN A 78 5.76 -24.86 27.53
C GLN A 78 5.89 -26.28 26.95
N VAL A 79 6.66 -26.43 25.87
CA VAL A 79 6.90 -27.71 25.19
C VAL A 79 7.62 -28.68 26.09
N ALA A 80 8.65 -28.22 26.82
CA ALA A 80 9.38 -29.04 27.78
C ALA A 80 8.48 -29.53 28.93
N ARG A 81 7.63 -28.65 29.49
CA ARG A 81 6.67 -29.03 30.55
C ARG A 81 5.61 -30.03 30.08
N ALA A 82 5.15 -29.90 28.83
CA ALA A 82 4.09 -30.73 28.28
C ALA A 82 4.58 -32.01 27.59
N GLY A 83 5.91 -32.21 27.47
CA GLY A 83 6.48 -33.35 26.74
C GLY A 83 6.10 -33.39 25.25
N ARG A 84 5.79 -32.23 24.65
CA ARG A 84 5.31 -32.14 23.26
C ARG A 84 6.48 -32.31 22.28
N VAL A 85 6.24 -32.96 21.15
CA VAL A 85 7.20 -33.05 20.05
C VAL A 85 6.74 -32.18 18.90
N LEU A 86 7.45 -31.08 18.67
CA LEU A 86 7.17 -30.19 17.56
C LEU A 86 7.66 -30.79 16.24
N ARG A 87 6.98 -30.46 15.15
CA ARG A 87 7.34 -30.87 13.78
C ARG A 87 6.97 -29.82 12.75
N TYR A 88 7.61 -29.90 11.58
CA TYR A 88 7.19 -29.16 10.40
C TYR A 88 7.20 -30.01 9.13
N ASP A 89 6.25 -29.72 8.25
CA ASP A 89 6.14 -30.38 6.94
C ASP A 89 6.24 -29.35 5.82
N VAL A 90 6.76 -29.77 4.67
CA VAL A 90 6.83 -28.91 3.47
C VAL A 90 5.63 -29.22 2.58
N VAL A 91 4.69 -28.28 2.48
CA VAL A 91 3.49 -28.45 1.63
C VAL A 91 3.27 -27.18 0.82
N PRO A 92 3.84 -27.09 -0.40
CA PRO A 92 3.59 -25.96 -1.29
C PRO A 92 2.12 -25.99 -1.75
N ARG A 93 1.45 -24.83 -1.67
CA ARG A 93 0.07 -24.67 -2.13
C ARG A 93 0.02 -23.78 -3.37
N PRO A 94 -0.73 -24.18 -4.44
CA PRO A 94 -0.92 -23.39 -5.66
C PRO A 94 -1.25 -21.93 -5.44
N VAL A 95 -2.22 -21.67 -4.57
CA VAL A 95 -2.66 -20.31 -4.23
C VAL A 95 -1.48 -19.41 -3.83
N HIS A 96 -0.55 -19.93 -3.02
CA HIS A 96 0.51 -19.11 -2.44
C HIS A 96 1.66 -18.84 -3.44
N TYR A 97 2.10 -19.85 -4.21
CA TYR A 97 3.19 -19.62 -5.17
C TYR A 97 2.72 -18.84 -6.40
N VAL A 98 1.46 -19.00 -6.83
CA VAL A 98 0.89 -18.18 -7.91
C VAL A 98 0.87 -16.71 -7.47
N GLN A 99 0.38 -16.43 -6.25
CA GLN A 99 0.42 -15.08 -5.72
C GLN A 99 1.86 -14.55 -5.58
N LEU A 100 2.82 -15.34 -5.10
CA LEU A 100 4.23 -14.94 -5.05
C LEU A 100 4.75 -14.50 -6.43
N THR A 101 4.53 -15.32 -7.48
CA THR A 101 4.96 -14.99 -8.84
C THR A 101 4.34 -13.69 -9.32
N MET A 102 3.03 -13.51 -9.10
CA MET A 102 2.31 -12.31 -9.51
C MET A 102 2.82 -11.04 -8.82
N HIS A 103 2.98 -11.08 -7.49
CA HIS A 103 3.52 -9.96 -6.75
C HIS A 103 4.94 -9.64 -7.22
N THR A 104 5.77 -10.67 -7.40
CA THR A 104 7.16 -10.49 -7.87
C THR A 104 7.21 -9.81 -9.24
N SER A 105 6.33 -10.18 -10.18
CA SER A 105 6.21 -9.52 -11.49
C SER A 105 5.96 -8.01 -11.34
N ILE A 106 4.97 -7.65 -10.51
CA ILE A 106 4.60 -6.26 -10.26
C ILE A 106 5.76 -5.51 -9.58
N TYR A 107 6.40 -6.09 -8.57
CA TYR A 107 7.55 -5.49 -7.88
C TYR A 107 8.74 -5.25 -8.82
N LEU A 108 9.05 -6.19 -9.70
CA LEU A 108 10.14 -6.04 -10.67
C LEU A 108 9.83 -4.94 -11.67
N TYR A 109 8.63 -4.91 -12.23
CA TYR A 109 8.26 -3.91 -13.22
C TYR A 109 8.12 -2.52 -12.63
N TRP A 110 7.37 -2.39 -11.52
CA TRP A 110 7.22 -1.12 -10.80
C TRP A 110 8.54 -0.61 -10.22
N GLY A 111 9.34 -1.50 -9.62
CA GLY A 111 10.63 -1.15 -9.04
C GLY A 111 11.63 -0.58 -10.05
N TRP A 112 11.55 -1.00 -11.31
CA TRP A 112 12.34 -0.42 -12.40
C TRP A 112 12.11 1.09 -12.57
N TYR A 113 10.87 1.55 -12.40
CA TYR A 113 10.48 2.97 -12.54
C TYR A 113 10.42 3.72 -11.19
N TRP A 114 10.46 2.99 -10.08
CA TRP A 114 10.53 3.57 -8.74
C TRP A 114 11.58 2.85 -7.89
N ARG A 115 12.81 3.38 -7.92
CA ARG A 115 13.99 2.78 -7.27
C ARG A 115 13.88 2.61 -5.75
N GLU A 116 12.94 3.31 -5.09
CA GLU A 116 12.66 3.11 -3.67
C GLU A 116 12.32 1.64 -3.35
N VAL A 117 11.68 0.93 -4.28
CA VAL A 117 11.39 -0.49 -4.15
C VAL A 117 12.67 -1.31 -3.91
N TYR A 118 13.74 -1.06 -4.67
CA TYR A 118 15.02 -1.74 -4.49
C TYR A 118 15.73 -1.32 -3.21
N HIS A 119 15.63 -0.04 -2.84
CA HIS A 119 16.19 0.45 -1.59
C HIS A 119 15.55 -0.24 -0.37
N TYR A 120 14.23 -0.44 -0.40
CA TYR A 120 13.48 -1.12 0.66
C TYR A 120 13.50 -2.66 0.57
N ALA A 121 13.99 -3.26 -0.51
CA ALA A 121 13.96 -4.71 -0.70
C ALA A 121 14.59 -5.52 0.46
N PRO A 122 15.74 -5.10 1.07
CA PRO A 122 16.27 -5.81 2.24
C PRO A 122 15.34 -5.73 3.47
N LEU A 123 14.62 -4.62 3.66
CA LEU A 123 13.65 -4.48 4.74
C LEU A 123 12.36 -5.27 4.48
N ILE A 124 11.93 -5.41 3.22
CA ILE A 124 10.85 -6.34 2.84
C ILE A 124 11.28 -7.78 3.12
N PHE A 125 12.54 -8.14 2.82
CA PHE A 125 13.05 -9.47 3.12
C PHE A 125 13.15 -9.73 4.63
N ALA A 126 13.54 -8.74 5.43
CA ALA A 126 13.48 -8.81 6.89
C ALA A 126 12.05 -9.08 7.39
N GLN A 127 11.03 -8.44 6.80
CA GLN A 127 9.62 -8.72 7.13
C GLN A 127 9.24 -10.18 6.80
N ILE A 128 9.68 -10.73 5.66
CA ILE A 128 9.43 -12.13 5.30
C ILE A 128 10.02 -13.07 6.34
N VAL A 129 11.28 -12.86 6.74
CA VAL A 129 11.94 -13.66 7.78
C VAL A 129 11.17 -13.56 9.10
N PHE A 130 10.82 -12.35 9.53
CA PHE A 130 10.02 -12.12 10.73
C PHE A 130 8.69 -12.87 10.71
N VAL A 131 7.94 -12.78 9.60
CA VAL A 131 6.64 -13.46 9.44
C VAL A 131 6.80 -14.98 9.45
N TYR A 132 7.86 -15.53 8.85
CA TYR A 132 8.13 -16.97 8.93
C TYR A 132 8.34 -17.42 10.38
N VAL A 133 9.18 -16.72 11.15
CA VAL A 133 9.42 -17.07 12.55
C VAL A 133 8.14 -16.91 13.38
N LEU A 134 7.41 -15.81 13.19
CA LEU A 134 6.16 -15.56 13.91
C LEU A 134 5.11 -16.64 13.61
N ASP A 135 4.91 -16.99 12.33
CA ASP A 135 3.97 -18.04 11.90
C ASP A 135 4.35 -19.41 12.47
N MET A 136 5.64 -19.75 12.51
CA MET A 136 6.15 -20.95 13.18
C MET A 136 5.77 -20.97 14.67
N LEU A 137 6.12 -19.91 15.40
CA LEU A 137 5.92 -19.82 16.85
C LEU A 137 4.43 -19.83 17.22
N VAL A 138 3.61 -19.06 16.50
CA VAL A 138 2.15 -19.01 16.70
C VAL A 138 1.50 -20.37 16.40
N CYS A 139 1.93 -21.04 15.32
CA CYS A 139 1.44 -22.38 15.02
C CYS A 139 1.83 -23.38 16.11
N TRP A 140 3.09 -23.42 16.51
CA TRP A 140 3.57 -24.36 17.52
C TRP A 140 2.99 -24.10 18.92
N TRP A 141 2.63 -22.86 19.22
CA TRP A 141 1.87 -22.53 20.42
C TRP A 141 0.54 -23.28 20.49
N ARG A 142 -0.13 -23.45 19.33
CA ARG A 142 -1.48 -24.03 19.25
C ARG A 142 -1.51 -25.52 18.89
N ARG A 143 -0.53 -25.99 18.11
CA ARG A 143 -0.50 -27.34 17.52
C ARG A 143 0.93 -27.83 17.39
N ASP A 144 1.15 -29.14 17.36
CA ASP A 144 2.50 -29.69 17.24
C ASP A 144 3.11 -29.56 15.85
N LYS A 145 2.29 -29.24 14.85
CA LYS A 145 2.66 -29.23 13.43
C LYS A 145 2.60 -27.83 12.84
N TRP A 146 3.69 -27.40 12.21
CA TRP A 146 3.75 -26.23 11.33
C TRP A 146 3.89 -26.68 9.86
N ILE A 147 3.42 -25.86 8.92
CA ILE A 147 3.50 -26.15 7.49
C ILE A 147 4.36 -25.09 6.82
N LEU A 148 5.55 -25.50 6.36
CA LEU A 148 6.40 -24.69 5.50
C LEU A 148 5.77 -24.60 4.11
N GLY A 149 5.51 -23.38 3.67
CA GLY A 149 5.05 -23.06 2.32
C GLY A 149 5.17 -21.56 2.06
N PHE A 150 4.63 -21.10 0.92
CA PHE A 150 4.75 -19.70 0.49
C PHE A 150 3.75 -18.74 1.15
N GLY A 151 3.00 -19.15 2.17
CA GLY A 151 1.93 -18.36 2.78
C GLY A 151 2.36 -16.98 3.35
N PRO A 152 3.56 -16.84 3.96
CA PRO A 152 4.10 -15.55 4.39
C PRO A 152 4.31 -14.52 3.27
N PHE A 153 4.65 -14.96 2.06
CA PHE A 153 5.02 -14.05 0.96
C PHE A 153 3.85 -13.15 0.53
N PRO A 154 2.65 -13.67 0.20
CA PRO A 154 1.51 -12.82 -0.14
C PRO A 154 1.15 -11.81 0.96
N ILE A 155 1.30 -12.16 2.25
CA ILE A 155 1.01 -11.22 3.35
C ILE A 155 1.97 -10.03 3.30
N VAL A 156 3.28 -10.29 3.23
CA VAL A 156 4.29 -9.24 3.23
C VAL A 156 4.28 -8.45 1.93
N LEU A 157 4.27 -9.14 0.78
CA LEU A 157 4.33 -8.47 -0.52
C LEU A 157 3.06 -7.64 -0.78
N SER A 158 1.88 -8.15 -0.42
CA SER A 158 0.62 -7.40 -0.56
C SER A 158 0.57 -6.19 0.36
N THR A 159 0.91 -6.33 1.65
CA THR A 159 0.92 -5.17 2.58
C THR A 159 1.82 -4.05 2.06
N ASN A 160 3.03 -4.36 1.62
CA ASN A 160 3.98 -3.38 1.09
C ASN A 160 3.53 -2.80 -0.29
N LEU A 161 2.69 -3.48 -1.08
CA LEU A 161 2.15 -2.88 -2.32
C LEU A 161 1.14 -1.75 -2.08
N PHE A 162 0.63 -1.62 -0.85
CA PHE A 162 -0.38 -0.62 -0.51
C PHE A 162 0.08 0.39 0.55
N LEU A 163 0.89 -0.06 1.51
CA LEU A 163 1.31 0.77 2.64
C LEU A 163 2.61 0.21 3.24
N TRP A 164 3.65 1.04 3.31
CA TRP A 164 4.77 0.78 4.20
C TRP A 164 5.17 2.02 5.01
N PHE A 165 5.68 1.77 6.22
CA PHE A 165 6.09 2.80 7.16
C PHE A 165 7.48 3.37 6.83
N LYS A 166 7.68 4.66 7.11
CA LYS A 166 9.00 5.31 7.03
C LYS A 166 9.95 4.75 8.09
N ASP A 167 11.26 4.84 7.84
CA ASP A 167 12.32 4.22 8.65
C ASP A 167 12.21 4.47 10.15
N ASP A 168 11.85 5.69 10.56
CA ASP A 168 11.75 6.06 11.98
C ASP A 168 10.58 5.36 12.70
N TRP A 169 9.62 4.84 11.96
CA TRP A 169 8.39 4.21 12.42
C TRP A 169 8.30 2.73 12.00
N PHE A 170 9.41 2.16 11.56
CA PHE A 170 9.43 0.84 10.93
C PHE A 170 9.00 -0.30 11.86
N PHE A 171 9.01 -0.12 13.19
CA PHE A 171 8.42 -1.10 14.11
C PHE A 171 6.93 -1.36 13.83
N LEU A 172 6.19 -0.35 13.35
CA LEU A 172 4.80 -0.50 12.94
C LEU A 172 4.67 -1.42 11.71
N GLN A 173 5.72 -1.54 10.89
CA GLN A 173 5.74 -2.48 9.77
C GLN A 173 5.72 -3.93 10.26
N PHE A 174 6.50 -4.26 11.29
CA PHE A 174 6.48 -5.60 11.90
C PHE A 174 5.14 -5.89 12.59
N LEU A 175 4.56 -4.88 13.26
CA LEU A 175 3.22 -5.01 13.84
C LEU A 175 2.16 -5.22 12.77
N LEU A 176 2.22 -4.48 11.65
CA LEU A 176 1.30 -4.62 10.51
C LEU A 176 1.30 -6.04 9.95
N VAL A 177 2.47 -6.56 9.56
CA VAL A 177 2.55 -7.93 9.01
C VAL A 177 2.25 -9.00 10.06
N GLY A 178 2.60 -8.74 11.33
CA GLY A 178 2.28 -9.60 12.47
C GLY A 178 0.78 -9.71 12.73
N THR A 179 0.04 -8.59 12.67
CA THR A 179 -1.42 -8.58 12.74
C THR A 179 -2.04 -9.46 11.67
N GLY A 180 -1.52 -9.44 10.43
CA GLY A 180 -1.99 -10.33 9.36
C GLY A 180 -1.86 -11.81 9.72
N VAL A 181 -0.71 -12.23 10.27
CA VAL A 181 -0.48 -13.62 10.72
C VAL A 181 -1.42 -13.99 11.87
N LEU A 182 -1.54 -13.13 12.87
CA LEU A 182 -2.39 -13.37 14.04
C LEU A 182 -3.86 -13.47 13.64
N CYS A 183 -4.36 -12.55 12.80
CA CYS A 183 -5.73 -12.61 12.29
C CYS A 183 -5.98 -13.91 11.50
N LYS A 184 -5.06 -14.31 10.62
CA LYS A 184 -5.15 -15.56 9.87
C LYS A 184 -5.29 -16.79 10.77
N GLU A 185 -4.54 -16.84 11.87
CA GLU A 185 -4.54 -18.01 12.76
C GLU A 185 -5.69 -18.00 13.78
N PHE A 186 -6.01 -16.85 14.37
CA PHE A 186 -6.97 -16.76 15.48
C PHE A 186 -8.38 -16.40 15.03
N VAL A 187 -8.55 -15.62 13.96
CA VAL A 187 -9.85 -15.10 13.51
C VAL A 187 -10.40 -15.97 12.39
N THR A 188 -11.04 -17.07 12.78
CA THR A 188 -11.53 -18.12 11.88
C THR A 188 -13.00 -18.42 12.11
N TRP A 189 -13.69 -18.88 11.07
CA TRP A 189 -15.04 -19.41 11.12
C TRP A 189 -15.12 -20.83 10.56
N ALA A 190 -16.22 -21.52 10.84
CA ALA A 190 -16.55 -22.76 10.15
C ALA A 190 -17.17 -22.43 8.78
N ARG A 191 -16.60 -22.99 7.71
CA ARG A 191 -17.10 -22.88 6.34
C ARG A 191 -16.91 -24.24 5.65
N ASP A 192 -18.01 -24.88 5.28
CA ASP A 192 -18.05 -26.21 4.63
C ASP A 192 -17.24 -27.29 5.37
N GLY A 193 -17.47 -27.40 6.68
CA GLY A 193 -16.82 -28.41 7.53
C GLY A 193 -15.34 -28.16 7.81
N ARG A 194 -14.76 -27.04 7.35
CA ARG A 194 -13.37 -26.66 7.62
C ARG A 194 -13.29 -25.32 8.34
N ARG A 195 -12.30 -25.15 9.22
CA ARG A 195 -11.95 -23.83 9.76
C ARG A 195 -11.12 -23.05 8.75
N THR A 196 -11.60 -21.87 8.40
CA THR A 196 -10.94 -20.94 7.47
C THR A 196 -10.91 -19.55 8.10
N HIS A 197 -9.90 -18.76 7.76
CA HIS A 197 -9.83 -17.37 8.23
C HIS A 197 -10.95 -16.56 7.60
N ILE A 198 -11.47 -15.59 8.36
CA ILE A 198 -12.58 -14.72 7.91
C ILE A 198 -12.05 -13.68 6.93
N PHE A 199 -10.95 -13.02 7.30
CA PHE A 199 -10.41 -11.87 6.60
C PHE A 199 -9.23 -12.21 5.71
N ASN A 200 -9.08 -11.51 4.59
CA ASN A 200 -7.82 -11.51 3.87
C ASN A 200 -6.73 -10.98 4.83
N PRO A 201 -5.67 -11.76 5.14
CA PRO A 201 -4.70 -11.40 6.18
C PRO A 201 -4.02 -10.05 5.96
N SER A 202 -3.65 -9.73 4.71
CA SER A 202 -3.10 -8.41 4.39
C SER A 202 -4.14 -7.30 4.48
N ALA A 203 -5.38 -7.55 4.02
CA ALA A 203 -6.41 -6.52 3.97
C ALA A 203 -6.87 -6.08 5.37
N ILE A 204 -7.05 -7.01 6.32
CA ILE A 204 -7.42 -6.65 7.70
C ILE A 204 -6.30 -5.86 8.39
N ALA A 205 -5.05 -6.26 8.21
CA ALA A 205 -3.91 -5.53 8.75
C ALA A 205 -3.85 -4.10 8.16
N LEU A 206 -3.93 -3.97 6.83
CA LEU A 206 -3.95 -2.68 6.15
C LEU A 206 -5.10 -1.81 6.64
N ALA A 207 -6.31 -2.35 6.78
CA ALA A 207 -7.48 -1.59 7.23
C ALA A 207 -7.33 -1.06 8.66
N LEU A 208 -6.90 -1.91 9.61
CA LEU A 208 -6.74 -1.52 11.01
C LEU A 208 -5.70 -0.41 11.18
N PHE A 209 -4.54 -0.55 10.52
CA PHE A 209 -3.49 0.46 10.57
C PHE A 209 -3.88 1.74 9.82
N SER A 210 -4.56 1.61 8.69
CA SER A 210 -5.11 2.76 7.95
C SER A 210 -6.09 3.56 8.81
N PHE A 211 -7.01 2.87 9.48
CA PHE A 211 -7.96 3.50 10.40
C PHE A 211 -7.26 4.22 11.56
N GLY A 212 -6.26 3.58 12.18
CA GLY A 212 -5.46 4.22 13.23
C GLY A 212 -4.68 5.45 12.73
N LEU A 213 -4.10 5.40 11.53
CA LEU A 213 -3.40 6.53 10.92
C LEU A 213 -4.33 7.70 10.62
N LEU A 214 -5.55 7.42 10.17
CA LEU A 214 -6.57 8.42 9.87
C LEU A 214 -7.06 9.12 11.14
N ILE A 215 -7.42 8.36 12.18
CA ILE A 215 -7.90 8.94 13.46
C ILE A 215 -6.81 9.76 14.15
N THR A 216 -5.56 9.30 14.09
CA THR A 216 -4.45 10.01 14.74
C THR A 216 -3.85 11.12 13.89
N HIS A 217 -4.36 11.36 12.68
CA HIS A 217 -3.83 12.32 11.71
C HIS A 217 -2.33 12.13 11.38
N ASN A 218 -1.85 10.89 11.41
CA ASN A 218 -0.44 10.55 11.22
C ASN A 218 -0.13 9.88 9.88
N THR A 219 -0.97 10.04 8.86
CA THR A 219 -0.78 9.42 7.53
C THR A 219 0.60 9.71 6.90
N HIS A 220 1.18 10.88 7.21
CA HIS A 220 2.50 11.32 6.75
C HIS A 220 3.69 10.46 7.20
N ILE A 221 3.53 9.58 8.21
CA ILE A 221 4.58 8.65 8.65
C ILE A 221 4.72 7.42 7.74
N THR A 222 3.87 7.32 6.73
CA THR A 222 3.88 6.24 5.73
C THR A 222 4.32 6.77 4.37
N TRP A 223 4.62 5.84 3.47
CA TRP A 223 4.81 6.09 2.04
C TRP A 223 3.55 5.79 1.22
N GLY A 224 2.37 5.64 1.85
CA GLY A 224 1.18 5.10 1.19
C GLY A 224 0.71 5.92 -0.01
N GLU A 225 0.82 7.25 0.06
CA GLU A 225 0.46 8.15 -1.04
C GLU A 225 1.47 8.03 -2.19
N GLU A 226 2.77 8.04 -1.87
CA GLU A 226 3.84 7.89 -2.85
C GLU A 226 3.82 6.51 -3.53
N VAL A 227 3.48 5.45 -2.78
CA VAL A 227 3.23 4.11 -3.31
C VAL A 227 2.06 4.15 -4.30
N ALA A 228 0.92 4.71 -3.88
CA ALA A 228 -0.28 4.76 -4.73
C ALA A 228 -0.06 5.52 -6.04
N VAL A 229 0.66 6.64 -6.00
CA VAL A 229 0.96 7.46 -7.18
C VAL A 229 2.06 6.85 -8.05
N SER A 230 3.14 6.33 -7.44
CA SER A 230 4.29 5.80 -8.20
C SER A 230 3.96 4.54 -9.00
N LEU A 231 2.91 3.79 -8.60
CA LEU A 231 2.38 2.68 -9.40
C LEU A 231 1.97 3.11 -10.81
N GLY A 232 1.64 4.38 -11.04
CA GLY A 232 1.31 4.92 -12.37
C GLY A 232 2.52 5.24 -13.26
N ARG A 233 3.76 5.12 -12.76
CA ARG A 233 4.97 5.49 -13.53
C ARG A 233 5.32 4.53 -14.67
N PRO A 234 5.27 3.19 -14.48
CA PRO A 234 5.56 2.28 -15.57
C PRO A 234 4.52 2.42 -16.69
N PRO A 235 4.92 2.39 -17.97
CA PRO A 235 3.98 2.42 -19.09
C PRO A 235 3.10 1.15 -19.06
N HIS A 236 1.85 1.25 -19.49
CA HIS A 236 0.95 0.09 -19.60
C HIS A 236 0.80 -0.77 -18.33
N ILE A 237 1.07 -0.23 -17.14
CA ILE A 237 0.98 -0.97 -15.87
C ILE A 237 -0.43 -1.57 -15.60
N TYR A 238 -1.50 -0.95 -16.11
CA TYR A 238 -2.84 -1.56 -16.09
C TYR A 238 -2.87 -2.91 -16.80
N LEU A 239 -2.19 -3.03 -17.97
CA LEU A 239 -2.11 -4.27 -18.72
C LEU A 239 -1.32 -5.33 -17.95
N GLU A 240 -0.22 -4.95 -17.29
CA GLU A 240 0.56 -5.87 -16.45
C GLU A 240 -0.30 -6.43 -15.30
N ILE A 241 -0.93 -5.54 -14.51
CA ILE A 241 -1.80 -5.95 -13.40
C ILE A 241 -2.93 -6.85 -13.91
N PHE A 242 -3.53 -6.51 -15.05
CA PHE A 242 -4.62 -7.27 -15.64
C PHE A 242 -4.16 -8.65 -16.12
N ALA A 243 -3.08 -8.73 -16.90
CA ALA A 243 -2.55 -9.97 -17.45
C ALA A 243 -2.14 -10.95 -16.35
N VAL A 244 -1.43 -10.44 -15.34
CA VAL A 244 -1.03 -11.20 -14.16
C VAL A 244 -2.29 -11.63 -13.39
N GLY A 245 -3.28 -10.74 -13.23
CA GLY A 245 -4.58 -11.01 -12.62
C GLY A 245 -5.40 -12.11 -13.31
N LEU A 246 -5.37 -12.18 -14.65
CA LEU A 246 -6.06 -13.23 -15.43
C LEU A 246 -5.57 -14.63 -15.06
N VAL A 247 -4.29 -14.79 -14.67
CA VAL A 247 -3.75 -16.08 -14.21
C VAL A 247 -4.47 -16.55 -12.94
N VAL A 248 -4.63 -15.67 -11.94
CA VAL A 248 -5.41 -15.98 -10.72
C VAL A 248 -6.88 -16.24 -11.05
N GLN A 249 -7.46 -15.45 -11.95
CA GLN A 249 -8.85 -15.61 -12.36
C GLN A 249 -9.10 -16.95 -13.05
N ALA A 250 -8.17 -17.41 -13.90
CA ALA A 250 -8.24 -18.71 -14.57
C ALA A 250 -8.12 -19.87 -13.57
N LEU A 251 -7.22 -19.77 -12.59
CA LEU A 251 -6.93 -20.84 -11.63
C LEU A 251 -7.96 -20.95 -10.51
N PHE A 252 -8.53 -19.82 -10.07
CA PHE A 252 -9.38 -19.76 -8.88
C PHE A 252 -10.83 -19.32 -9.14
N SER A 253 -11.19 -19.08 -10.40
CA SER A 253 -12.57 -18.74 -10.82
C SER A 253 -13.16 -17.53 -10.08
N VAL A 254 -12.37 -16.46 -9.95
CA VAL A 254 -12.73 -15.21 -9.25
C VAL A 254 -13.08 -14.05 -10.19
N THR A 255 -13.13 -14.30 -11.50
CA THR A 255 -13.38 -13.30 -12.55
C THR A 255 -14.64 -12.47 -12.33
N LEU A 256 -15.73 -13.09 -11.85
CA LEU A 256 -16.98 -12.36 -11.59
C LEU A 256 -16.83 -11.27 -10.53
N VAL A 257 -15.93 -11.44 -9.55
CA VAL A 257 -15.67 -10.43 -8.52
C VAL A 257 -15.00 -9.21 -9.15
N THR A 258 -13.97 -9.42 -9.97
CA THR A 258 -13.22 -8.33 -10.60
C THR A 258 -14.06 -7.60 -11.65
N LEU A 259 -14.78 -8.38 -12.48
CA LEU A 259 -15.68 -7.86 -13.50
C LEU A 259 -16.80 -7.01 -12.90
N SER A 260 -17.49 -7.49 -11.86
CA SER A 260 -18.61 -6.74 -11.28
C SER A 260 -18.14 -5.51 -10.47
N ALA A 261 -16.96 -5.57 -9.84
CA ALA A 261 -16.35 -4.42 -9.19
C ALA A 261 -16.07 -3.28 -10.17
N ALA A 262 -15.46 -3.60 -11.31
CA ALA A 262 -15.19 -2.60 -12.32
C ALA A 262 -16.46 -2.09 -13.01
N ALA A 263 -17.44 -2.97 -13.26
CA ALA A 263 -18.74 -2.55 -13.80
C ALA A 263 -19.47 -1.59 -12.84
N ALA A 264 -19.44 -1.87 -11.53
CA ALA A 264 -20.02 -0.96 -10.53
C ALA A 264 -19.31 0.41 -10.52
N LEU A 265 -17.97 0.41 -10.52
CA LEU A 265 -17.20 1.66 -10.62
C LEU A 265 -17.51 2.43 -11.91
N PHE A 266 -17.65 1.72 -13.04
CA PHE A 266 -18.04 2.31 -14.32
C PHE A 266 -19.39 3.01 -14.23
N VAL A 267 -20.43 2.29 -13.79
CA VAL A 267 -21.79 2.83 -13.70
C VAL A 267 -21.83 4.02 -12.74
N MET A 268 -21.19 3.92 -11.58
CA MET A 268 -21.20 5.00 -10.59
C MET A 268 -20.45 6.24 -11.07
N ASN A 269 -19.31 6.08 -11.73
CA ASN A 269 -18.60 7.22 -12.34
C ASN A 269 -19.41 7.87 -13.46
N LEU A 270 -20.10 7.08 -14.30
CA LEU A 270 -20.95 7.61 -15.35
C LEU A 270 -22.09 8.44 -14.75
N VAL A 271 -22.76 7.93 -13.72
CA VAL A 271 -23.82 8.65 -12.99
C VAL A 271 -23.29 9.91 -12.34
N TYR A 272 -22.14 9.84 -11.66
CA TYR A 272 -21.52 10.98 -10.98
C TYR A 272 -21.09 12.08 -11.97
N THR A 273 -20.45 11.69 -13.08
CA THR A 273 -20.02 12.63 -14.11
C THR A 273 -21.22 13.27 -14.81
N GLY A 274 -22.25 12.47 -15.11
CA GLY A 274 -23.48 12.96 -15.71
C GLY A 274 -24.26 13.92 -14.80
N SER A 275 -24.21 13.74 -13.48
CA SER A 275 -24.95 14.59 -12.53
C SER A 275 -24.17 15.82 -12.06
N THR A 276 -22.84 15.74 -11.95
CA THR A 276 -22.00 16.82 -11.39
C THR A 276 -21.20 17.58 -12.45
N GLY A 277 -20.99 16.99 -13.63
CA GLY A 277 -20.01 17.48 -14.60
C GLY A 277 -18.56 17.39 -14.11
N LEU A 278 -18.29 16.64 -13.04
CA LEU A 278 -16.97 16.38 -12.46
C LEU A 278 -16.64 14.89 -12.53
N TYR A 279 -15.35 14.58 -12.54
CA TYR A 279 -14.90 13.19 -12.41
C TYR A 279 -14.69 12.84 -10.93
N GLN A 280 -15.15 11.68 -10.50
CA GLN A 280 -14.96 11.25 -9.11
C GLN A 280 -13.47 11.10 -8.79
N PHE A 281 -12.74 10.41 -9.68
CA PHE A 281 -11.32 10.14 -9.54
C PHE A 281 -10.52 11.02 -10.50
N VAL A 282 -9.37 11.52 -10.05
CA VAL A 282 -8.54 12.47 -10.81
C VAL A 282 -7.85 11.78 -11.99
N ASP A 283 -6.97 10.81 -11.71
CA ASP A 283 -6.03 10.30 -12.70
C ASP A 283 -6.65 9.33 -13.72
N SER A 284 -7.73 8.64 -13.35
CA SER A 284 -8.42 7.65 -14.19
C SER A 284 -9.75 7.27 -13.55
N THR A 285 -10.67 6.69 -14.32
CA THR A 285 -11.98 6.31 -13.79
C THR A 285 -11.91 5.14 -12.80
N ILE A 286 -10.86 4.32 -12.89
CA ILE A 286 -10.47 3.36 -11.85
C ILE A 286 -9.00 3.62 -11.51
N PRO A 287 -8.71 4.29 -10.37
CA PRO A 287 -7.33 4.55 -9.94
C PRO A 287 -6.49 3.28 -9.92
N ILE A 288 -5.22 3.39 -10.30
CA ILE A 288 -4.38 2.19 -10.47
C ILE A 288 -4.25 1.37 -9.18
N ALA A 289 -4.17 2.03 -8.03
CA ALA A 289 -4.12 1.35 -6.75
C ALA A 289 -5.44 0.62 -6.41
N VAL A 290 -6.59 1.12 -6.88
CA VAL A 290 -7.88 0.42 -6.79
C VAL A 290 -7.90 -0.76 -7.75
N PHE A 291 -7.37 -0.57 -8.97
CA PHE A 291 -7.21 -1.64 -9.96
C PHE A 291 -6.28 -2.77 -9.49
N LEU A 292 -5.24 -2.44 -8.74
CA LEU A 292 -4.39 -3.42 -8.07
C LEU A 292 -5.17 -4.14 -6.95
N GLY A 293 -5.89 -3.40 -6.12
CA GLY A 293 -6.73 -3.92 -5.04
C GLY A 293 -7.78 -4.92 -5.54
N LEU A 294 -8.44 -4.60 -6.65
CA LEU A 294 -9.46 -5.50 -7.23
C LEU A 294 -8.85 -6.82 -7.73
N HIS A 295 -7.58 -6.85 -8.13
CA HIS A 295 -6.91 -8.07 -8.60
C HIS A 295 -6.20 -8.86 -7.50
N LEU A 296 -5.81 -8.23 -6.38
CA LEU A 296 -4.99 -8.88 -5.33
C LEU A 296 -5.64 -8.97 -3.94
N LEU A 297 -6.50 -8.03 -3.54
CA LEU A 297 -7.06 -7.99 -2.17
C LEU A 297 -8.41 -8.74 -2.05
N VAL A 298 -9.23 -8.68 -3.10
CA VAL A 298 -10.60 -9.23 -3.09
C VAL A 298 -10.75 -10.57 -3.83
N THR A 299 -9.63 -11.13 -4.30
CA THR A 299 -9.57 -12.33 -5.13
C THR A 299 -9.10 -13.57 -4.39
N ASP A 300 -8.89 -13.49 -3.06
CA ASP A 300 -8.55 -14.66 -2.25
C ASP A 300 -9.78 -15.59 -2.11
N PRO A 301 -9.75 -16.83 -2.63
CA PRO A 301 -10.88 -17.75 -2.58
C PRO A 301 -11.30 -18.15 -1.16
N ALA A 302 -10.41 -18.02 -0.18
CA ALA A 302 -10.76 -18.28 1.22
C ALA A 302 -11.73 -17.24 1.78
N THR A 303 -11.66 -15.99 1.27
CA THR A 303 -12.33 -14.82 1.84
C THR A 303 -13.27 -14.13 0.85
N SER A 304 -13.61 -14.80 -0.24
CA SER A 304 -14.61 -14.36 -1.22
C SER A 304 -15.80 -15.35 -1.29
N PRO A 305 -16.96 -14.94 -1.81
CA PRO A 305 -18.09 -15.85 -2.05
C PRO A 305 -17.77 -16.93 -3.08
N ARG A 306 -18.45 -18.07 -2.98
CA ARG A 306 -18.25 -19.21 -3.88
C ARG A 306 -19.26 -19.23 -5.02
N ARG A 307 -20.51 -18.80 -4.75
CA ARG A 307 -21.58 -18.76 -5.75
C ARG A 307 -21.43 -17.58 -6.71
N ASN A 308 -21.88 -17.76 -7.95
CA ASN A 308 -21.75 -16.74 -9.00
C ASN A 308 -22.46 -15.44 -8.63
N PHE A 309 -23.72 -15.53 -8.18
CA PHE A 309 -24.47 -14.34 -7.74
C PHE A 309 -23.77 -13.63 -6.55
N GLY A 310 -23.25 -14.41 -5.60
CA GLY A 310 -22.50 -13.89 -4.46
C GLY A 310 -21.22 -13.17 -4.89
N LYS A 311 -20.49 -13.72 -5.87
CA LYS A 311 -19.30 -13.07 -6.45
C LYS A 311 -19.64 -11.75 -7.12
N VAL A 312 -20.73 -11.70 -7.90
CA VAL A 312 -21.20 -10.48 -8.55
C VAL A 312 -21.53 -9.42 -7.49
N LEU A 313 -22.34 -9.76 -6.49
CA LEU A 313 -22.75 -8.83 -5.44
C LEU A 313 -21.55 -8.35 -4.59
N PHE A 314 -20.63 -9.24 -4.25
CA PHE A 314 -19.42 -8.90 -3.51
C PHE A 314 -18.51 -7.94 -4.28
N GLY A 315 -18.27 -8.20 -5.56
CA GLY A 315 -17.50 -7.28 -6.40
C GLY A 315 -18.21 -5.93 -6.57
N ALA A 316 -19.53 -5.92 -6.82
CA ALA A 316 -20.29 -4.68 -6.95
C ALA A 316 -20.25 -3.84 -5.65
N LEU A 317 -20.37 -4.48 -4.48
CA LEU A 317 -20.23 -3.83 -3.18
C LEU A 317 -18.80 -3.33 -2.93
N TYR A 318 -17.77 -4.02 -3.43
CA TYR A 318 -16.40 -3.49 -3.41
C TYR A 318 -16.28 -2.21 -4.23
N GLY A 319 -16.76 -2.22 -5.48
CA GLY A 319 -16.76 -1.03 -6.34
C GLY A 319 -17.51 0.14 -5.71
N ALA A 320 -18.71 -0.10 -5.19
CA ALA A 320 -19.49 0.91 -4.50
C ALA A 320 -18.85 1.41 -3.20
N GLY A 321 -18.24 0.50 -2.43
CA GLY A 321 -17.53 0.83 -1.20
C GLY A 321 -16.33 1.72 -1.46
N VAL A 322 -15.50 1.41 -2.47
CA VAL A 322 -14.38 2.25 -2.88
C VAL A 322 -14.87 3.63 -3.33
N PHE A 323 -15.88 3.66 -4.21
CA PHE A 323 -16.45 4.92 -4.70
C PHE A 323 -16.95 5.81 -3.56
N GLY A 324 -17.74 5.25 -2.64
CA GLY A 324 -18.31 5.98 -1.50
C GLY A 324 -17.25 6.42 -0.50
N LEU A 325 -16.30 5.55 -0.17
CA LEU A 325 -15.21 5.91 0.74
C LEU A 325 -14.30 6.99 0.18
N TYR A 326 -14.04 7.00 -1.12
CA TYR A 326 -13.30 8.10 -1.75
C TYR A 326 -13.99 9.45 -1.50
N SER A 327 -15.32 9.51 -1.66
CA SER A 327 -16.10 10.74 -1.35
C SER A 327 -15.99 11.11 0.13
N VAL A 328 -16.19 10.15 1.04
CA VAL A 328 -16.18 10.40 2.49
C VAL A 328 -14.80 10.87 2.95
N LEU A 329 -13.73 10.20 2.51
CA LEU A 329 -12.35 10.57 2.85
C LEU A 329 -11.99 11.95 2.27
N GLY A 330 -12.45 12.24 1.04
CA GLY A 330 -12.27 13.54 0.41
C GLY A 330 -12.93 14.67 1.20
N TRP A 331 -14.18 14.45 1.63
CA TRP A 331 -14.94 15.39 2.46
C TRP A 331 -14.29 15.62 3.83
N LEU A 332 -13.73 14.57 4.44
CA LEU A 332 -12.96 14.66 5.69
C LEU A 332 -11.58 15.32 5.52
N GLY A 333 -11.17 15.66 4.29
CA GLY A 333 -9.88 16.29 4.01
C GLY A 333 -8.67 15.37 4.20
N VAL A 334 -8.88 14.06 4.32
CA VAL A 334 -7.82 13.06 4.51
C VAL A 334 -7.44 12.40 3.17
N PRO A 335 -6.27 11.73 3.08
CA PRO A 335 -5.86 11.09 1.83
C PRO A 335 -6.88 10.05 1.35
N THR A 336 -7.34 10.18 0.11
CA THR A 336 -8.42 9.34 -0.43
C THR A 336 -7.97 7.93 -0.79
N PHE A 337 -6.67 7.69 -0.92
CA PHE A 337 -6.12 6.38 -1.29
C PHE A 337 -6.41 5.26 -0.25
N TYR A 338 -6.90 5.59 0.95
CA TYR A 338 -7.31 4.57 1.93
C TYR A 338 -8.64 3.88 1.59
N ASP A 339 -9.41 4.41 0.64
CA ASP A 339 -10.69 3.90 0.15
C ASP A 339 -10.71 2.37 -0.08
N LYS A 340 -9.74 1.85 -0.84
CA LYS A 340 -9.62 0.42 -1.15
C LYS A 340 -9.17 -0.46 0.02
N LEU A 341 -8.57 0.14 1.05
CA LEU A 341 -8.03 -0.59 2.20
C LEU A 341 -9.10 -0.80 3.27
N LEU A 342 -9.99 0.18 3.45
CA LEU A 342 -11.01 0.16 4.50
C LEU A 342 -12.25 -0.67 4.13
N CYS A 343 -12.56 -0.84 2.83
CA CYS A 343 -13.78 -1.54 2.42
C CYS A 343 -13.69 -3.08 2.48
N VAL A 344 -12.50 -3.67 2.40
CA VAL A 344 -12.36 -5.13 2.23
C VAL A 344 -12.78 -5.93 3.46
N PRO A 345 -12.38 -5.57 4.71
CA PRO A 345 -12.79 -6.37 5.88
C PRO A 345 -14.31 -6.38 6.14
N PRO A 346 -15.05 -5.26 6.04
CA PRO A 346 -16.51 -5.29 6.08
C PRO A 346 -17.12 -6.27 5.05
N LEU A 347 -16.59 -6.28 3.82
CA LEU A 347 -17.04 -7.22 2.79
C LEU A 347 -16.73 -8.67 3.15
N ASN A 348 -15.55 -8.96 3.71
CA ASN A 348 -15.20 -10.31 4.14
C ASN A 348 -16.20 -10.85 5.18
N LEU A 349 -16.68 -10.00 6.10
CA LEU A 349 -17.71 -10.39 7.08
C LEU A 349 -19.05 -10.75 6.43
N MET A 350 -19.36 -10.17 5.26
CA MET A 350 -20.58 -10.43 4.51
C MET A 350 -20.52 -11.71 3.67
N VAL A 351 -19.37 -12.38 3.53
CA VAL A 351 -19.23 -13.51 2.58
C VAL A 351 -20.24 -14.64 2.84
N GLN A 352 -20.44 -15.06 4.09
CA GLN A 352 -21.40 -16.13 4.40
C GLN A 352 -22.86 -15.70 4.22
N SER A 353 -23.20 -14.43 4.48
CA SER A 353 -24.57 -13.93 4.23
C SER A 353 -24.84 -13.81 2.74
N LEU A 354 -23.85 -13.36 1.95
CA LEU A 354 -23.91 -13.29 0.49
C LEU A 354 -24.06 -14.69 -0.13
N ASP A 355 -23.29 -15.68 0.33
CA ASP A 355 -23.42 -17.07 -0.13
C ASP A 355 -24.82 -17.66 0.21
N ARG A 356 -25.37 -17.36 1.40
CA ARG A 356 -26.73 -17.78 1.81
C ARG A 356 -27.82 -17.10 0.98
N ALA A 357 -27.72 -15.78 0.79
CA ALA A 357 -28.65 -15.02 -0.04
C ALA A 357 -28.63 -15.52 -1.49
N SER A 358 -27.44 -15.81 -2.02
CA SER A 358 -27.28 -16.41 -3.35
C SER A 358 -27.96 -17.78 -3.45
N ALA A 359 -27.85 -18.63 -2.41
CA ALA A 359 -28.54 -19.92 -2.35
C ALA A 359 -30.05 -19.76 -2.47
N ALA A 360 -30.61 -18.85 -1.66
CA ALA A 360 -32.04 -18.61 -1.59
C ALA A 360 -32.56 -18.06 -2.92
N LEU A 361 -31.78 -17.17 -3.56
CA LEU A 361 -32.10 -16.62 -4.86
C LEU A 361 -32.07 -17.69 -5.95
N GLU A 362 -30.98 -18.46 -6.06
CA GLU A 362 -30.86 -19.56 -7.02
C GLU A 362 -32.02 -20.57 -6.86
N ALA A 363 -32.40 -20.92 -5.63
CA ALA A 363 -33.53 -21.80 -5.37
C ALA A 363 -34.89 -21.21 -5.80
N ARG A 364 -35.08 -19.88 -5.64
CA ARG A 364 -36.28 -19.17 -6.09
C ARG A 364 -36.37 -19.10 -7.62
N PHE A 365 -35.28 -18.73 -8.29
CA PHE A 365 -35.25 -18.59 -9.74
C PHE A 365 -35.21 -19.93 -10.49
N HIS A 366 -34.72 -21.01 -9.85
CA HIS A 366 -34.83 -22.36 -10.41
C HIS A 366 -36.28 -22.80 -10.62
N LYS A 367 -37.26 -22.21 -9.89
CA LYS A 367 -38.69 -22.42 -10.11
C LYS A 367 -39.29 -21.59 -11.25
N LEU A 368 -38.66 -20.46 -11.61
CA LEU A 368 -39.17 -19.52 -12.61
C LEU A 368 -38.74 -19.83 -14.06
N ARG A 369 -37.93 -20.87 -14.28
CA ARG A 369 -37.47 -21.44 -15.56
C ARG A 369 -37.68 -20.54 -16.80
N PHE A 370 -37.10 -19.35 -16.80
CA PHE A 370 -36.83 -18.65 -18.04
C PHE A 370 -35.75 -19.46 -18.77
N ARG A 371 -36.09 -20.01 -19.94
CA ARG A 371 -35.17 -20.70 -20.86
C ARG A 371 -34.67 -19.72 -21.95
N PRO A 372 -33.75 -18.78 -21.69
CA PRO A 372 -32.96 -18.23 -22.77
C PRO A 372 -31.63 -19.02 -22.82
N LEU A 373 -31.36 -19.64 -23.97
CA LEU A 373 -30.11 -20.33 -24.36
C LEU A 373 -29.86 -21.74 -23.77
N ASN A 374 -30.42 -22.75 -24.46
CA ASN A 374 -30.07 -24.17 -24.29
C ASN A 374 -28.58 -24.51 -24.58
N TRP A 375 -27.79 -23.60 -25.17
CA TRP A 375 -26.35 -23.80 -25.43
C TRP A 375 -25.44 -23.53 -24.22
N ILE A 376 -25.91 -22.79 -23.20
CA ILE A 376 -25.12 -22.45 -22.01
C ILE A 376 -25.45 -23.38 -20.83
N SER A 377 -26.61 -24.05 -20.85
CA SER A 377 -27.06 -24.91 -19.74
C SER A 377 -26.23 -26.17 -19.51
N GLY A 378 -25.28 -26.49 -20.39
CA GLY A 378 -24.36 -27.63 -20.28
C GLY A 378 -22.92 -27.28 -19.88
N TRP A 379 -22.62 -26.02 -19.60
CA TRP A 379 -21.24 -25.61 -19.34
C TRP A 379 -20.73 -26.04 -17.97
N SER A 380 -19.50 -26.56 -17.95
CA SER A 380 -18.77 -26.75 -16.69
C SER A 380 -18.45 -25.41 -16.03
N PRO A 381 -18.27 -25.36 -14.69
CA PRO A 381 -17.90 -24.13 -13.99
C PRO A 381 -16.64 -23.45 -14.56
N ARG A 382 -15.70 -24.24 -15.09
CA ARG A 382 -14.47 -23.75 -15.71
C ARG A 382 -14.74 -23.08 -17.06
N GLN A 383 -15.58 -23.68 -17.90
CA GLN A 383 -16.00 -23.06 -19.18
C GLN A 383 -16.75 -21.75 -18.94
N ALA A 384 -17.67 -21.74 -17.97
CA ALA A 384 -18.36 -20.51 -17.57
C ALA A 384 -17.37 -19.43 -17.11
N ASN A 385 -16.36 -19.79 -16.31
CA ASN A 385 -15.32 -18.85 -15.90
C ASN A 385 -14.53 -18.28 -17.09
N PHE A 386 -14.13 -19.12 -18.06
CA PHE A 386 -13.44 -18.64 -19.25
C PHE A 386 -14.29 -17.71 -20.11
N ALA A 387 -15.60 -17.95 -20.20
CA ALA A 387 -16.50 -17.03 -20.88
C ALA A 387 -16.61 -15.68 -20.14
N HIS A 388 -16.70 -15.69 -18.80
CA HIS A 388 -16.61 -14.44 -18.02
C HIS A 388 -15.27 -13.73 -18.24
N MET A 389 -14.17 -14.48 -18.36
CA MET A 389 -12.85 -13.90 -18.64
C MET A 389 -12.81 -13.28 -20.03
N ALA A 390 -13.40 -13.92 -21.04
CA ALA A 390 -13.49 -13.36 -22.39
C ALA A 390 -14.28 -12.03 -22.38
N ILE A 391 -15.41 -11.98 -21.68
CA ILE A 391 -16.17 -10.73 -21.47
C ILE A 391 -15.30 -9.69 -20.77
N TRP A 392 -14.58 -10.09 -19.73
CA TRP A 392 -13.75 -9.18 -18.95
C TRP A 392 -12.57 -8.63 -19.75
N ILE A 393 -11.92 -9.46 -20.57
CA ILE A 393 -10.85 -9.07 -21.50
C ILE A 393 -11.38 -8.09 -22.55
N SER A 394 -12.54 -8.38 -23.15
CA SER A 394 -13.16 -7.48 -24.13
C SER A 394 -13.52 -6.14 -23.49
N LEU A 395 -14.11 -6.14 -22.29
CA LEU A 395 -14.42 -4.92 -21.56
C LEU A 395 -13.15 -4.13 -21.22
N PHE A 396 -12.09 -4.80 -20.74
CA PHE A 396 -10.82 -4.15 -20.45
C PHE A 396 -10.16 -3.55 -21.70
N ALA A 397 -10.23 -4.23 -22.84
CA ALA A 397 -9.75 -3.72 -24.12
C ALA A 397 -10.51 -2.45 -24.53
N VAL A 398 -11.84 -2.45 -24.40
CA VAL A 398 -12.66 -1.25 -24.63
C VAL A 398 -12.27 -0.13 -23.66
N MET A 399 -12.18 -0.41 -22.37
CA MET A 399 -11.80 0.58 -21.34
C MET A 399 -10.43 1.20 -21.61
N THR A 400 -9.47 0.40 -22.09
CA THR A 400 -8.13 0.87 -22.44
C THR A 400 -8.16 1.71 -23.72
N GLY A 401 -8.91 1.27 -24.74
CA GLY A 401 -9.03 1.97 -26.02
C GLY A 401 -9.74 3.32 -25.91
N THR A 402 -10.71 3.45 -25.00
CA THR A 402 -11.45 4.70 -24.76
C THR A 402 -10.78 5.66 -23.78
N GLY A 403 -9.70 5.25 -23.11
CA GLY A 403 -9.05 6.04 -22.05
C GLY A 403 -9.78 6.02 -20.71
N PHE A 404 -10.77 5.12 -20.55
CA PHE A 404 -11.46 4.90 -19.28
C PHE A 404 -10.52 4.38 -18.17
N VAL A 405 -9.56 3.53 -18.55
CA VAL A 405 -8.36 3.24 -17.74
C VAL A 405 -7.11 3.70 -18.48
N GLY A 406 -6.08 4.08 -17.72
CA GLY A 406 -4.83 4.60 -18.27
C GLY A 406 -4.76 6.13 -18.28
N SER A 407 -3.82 6.68 -19.04
CA SER A 407 -3.38 8.08 -18.93
C SER A 407 -4.24 9.11 -19.67
N ARG A 408 -5.22 8.68 -20.48
CA ARG A 408 -6.05 9.57 -21.32
C ARG A 408 -7.38 9.94 -20.65
N HIS A 409 -7.35 10.24 -19.35
CA HIS A 409 -8.53 10.60 -18.59
C HIS A 409 -8.71 12.13 -18.54
N PRO A 410 -9.88 12.72 -18.83
CA PRO A 410 -10.01 14.19 -18.80
C PRO A 410 -9.78 14.81 -17.42
N GLY A 411 -10.05 14.05 -16.35
CA GLY A 411 -9.71 14.45 -14.98
C GLY A 411 -8.20 14.50 -14.69
N SER A 412 -7.34 13.90 -15.53
CA SER A 412 -5.88 14.03 -15.34
C SER A 412 -5.34 15.37 -15.84
N ASN A 413 -6.15 16.13 -16.60
CA ASN A 413 -5.79 17.45 -17.07
C ASN A 413 -6.03 18.51 -15.97
N PRO A 414 -4.99 19.19 -15.47
CA PRO A 414 -5.18 20.20 -14.42
C PRO A 414 -6.04 21.39 -14.85
N GLU A 415 -6.07 21.72 -16.15
CA GLU A 415 -6.91 22.81 -16.68
C GLU A 415 -8.41 22.51 -16.55
N PHE A 416 -8.81 21.24 -16.58
CA PHE A 416 -10.19 20.84 -16.33
C PHE A 416 -10.62 21.28 -14.92
N TRP A 417 -9.79 21.00 -13.92
CA TRP A 417 -10.08 21.33 -12.52
C TRP A 417 -10.03 22.83 -12.24
N ARG A 418 -9.13 23.56 -12.89
CA ARG A 418 -9.09 25.03 -12.82
C ARG A 418 -10.41 25.63 -13.29
N LYS A 419 -10.87 25.27 -14.49
CA LYS A 419 -12.13 25.80 -15.06
C LYS A 419 -13.33 25.40 -14.21
N ALA A 420 -13.41 24.14 -13.79
CA ALA A 420 -14.47 23.68 -12.92
C ALA A 420 -14.50 24.42 -11.56
N CYS A 421 -13.32 24.79 -11.04
CA CYS A 421 -13.21 25.63 -9.84
C CYS A 421 -13.71 27.06 -10.09
N GLU A 422 -13.31 27.68 -11.20
CA GLU A 422 -13.76 29.03 -11.58
C GLU A 422 -15.28 29.10 -11.76
N GLU A 423 -15.89 28.03 -12.25
CA GLU A 423 -17.34 27.88 -12.39
C GLU A 423 -18.05 27.49 -11.08
N GLY A 424 -17.33 27.37 -9.96
CA GLY A 424 -17.91 27.05 -8.65
C GLY A 424 -18.46 25.63 -8.53
N ARG A 425 -17.97 24.68 -9.34
CA ARG A 425 -18.48 23.30 -9.35
C ARG A 425 -17.96 22.50 -8.17
N GLY A 426 -18.82 22.26 -7.18
CA GLY A 426 -18.61 21.28 -6.11
C GLY A 426 -17.24 21.40 -5.43
N ASN A 427 -16.49 20.30 -5.36
CA ASN A 427 -15.16 20.24 -4.75
C ASN A 427 -14.00 20.50 -5.73
N ALA A 428 -14.26 21.04 -6.92
CA ALA A 428 -13.25 21.21 -7.96
C ALA A 428 -12.04 22.04 -7.52
N CYS A 429 -12.25 23.12 -6.75
CA CYS A 429 -11.17 23.94 -6.22
C CYS A 429 -10.24 23.18 -5.26
N GLN A 430 -10.81 22.34 -4.39
CA GLN A 430 -10.04 21.50 -3.48
C GLN A 430 -9.21 20.47 -4.25
N THR A 431 -9.82 19.83 -5.24
CA THR A 431 -9.15 18.86 -6.10
C THR A 431 -8.03 19.54 -6.91
N TRP A 432 -8.29 20.71 -7.49
CA TRP A 432 -7.29 21.45 -8.26
C TRP A 432 -6.05 21.78 -7.41
N THR A 433 -6.24 22.36 -6.22
CA THR A 433 -5.15 22.68 -5.30
C THR A 433 -4.36 21.43 -4.90
N ARG A 434 -5.06 20.32 -4.59
CA ARG A 434 -4.41 19.04 -4.28
C ARG A 434 -3.56 18.53 -5.45
N THR A 435 -4.11 18.57 -6.66
CA THR A 435 -3.40 18.18 -7.89
C THR A 435 -2.16 19.04 -8.11
N MET A 436 -2.24 20.36 -7.89
CA MET A 436 -1.08 21.26 -7.96
C MET A 436 -0.02 20.91 -6.93
N ASN A 437 -0.41 20.60 -5.69
CA ASN A 437 0.52 20.14 -4.66
C ASN A 437 1.25 18.86 -5.05
N VAL A 438 0.53 17.80 -5.42
CA VAL A 438 1.15 16.54 -5.86
C VAL A 438 2.08 16.77 -7.06
N THR A 439 1.63 17.50 -8.07
CA THR A 439 2.41 17.78 -9.28
C THR A 439 3.66 18.62 -8.99
N CYS A 440 3.56 19.59 -8.07
CA CYS A 440 4.69 20.37 -7.57
C CYS A 440 5.71 19.48 -6.86
N GLN A 441 5.25 18.56 -6.00
CA GLN A 441 6.12 17.62 -5.30
C GLN A 441 6.86 16.67 -6.25
N HIS A 442 6.32 16.43 -7.45
CA HIS A 442 6.95 15.65 -8.51
C HIS A 442 7.87 16.46 -9.45
N GLY A 443 8.14 17.74 -9.14
CA GLY A 443 9.15 18.52 -9.84
C GLY A 443 8.61 19.39 -10.98
N SER A 444 7.30 19.63 -11.04
CA SER A 444 6.76 20.63 -11.96
C SER A 444 6.91 22.04 -11.39
N GLY A 445 7.84 22.82 -11.96
CA GLY A 445 8.05 24.21 -11.57
C GLY A 445 6.80 25.08 -11.79
N GLY A 446 6.05 24.82 -12.86
CA GLY A 446 4.77 25.51 -13.12
C GLY A 446 3.71 25.23 -12.05
N ALA A 447 3.54 23.97 -11.65
CA ALA A 447 2.58 23.62 -10.60
C ALA A 447 2.98 24.23 -9.24
N CYS A 448 4.28 24.22 -8.91
CA CYS A 448 4.78 24.89 -7.71
C CYS A 448 4.53 26.41 -7.74
N LEU A 449 4.72 27.06 -8.90
CA LEU A 449 4.44 28.48 -9.06
C LEU A 449 2.94 28.78 -8.86
N THR A 450 2.05 27.99 -9.47
CA THR A 450 0.60 28.13 -9.29
C THR A 450 0.22 27.95 -7.83
N LEU A 451 0.71 26.90 -7.18
CA LEU A 451 0.41 26.61 -5.77
C LEU A 451 0.89 27.74 -4.84
N GLY A 452 2.10 28.26 -5.07
CA GLY A 452 2.61 29.41 -4.32
C GLY A 452 1.71 30.65 -4.48
N GLY A 453 1.18 30.88 -5.68
CA GLY A 453 0.19 31.92 -5.94
C GLY A 453 -1.09 31.72 -5.14
N LEU A 454 -1.63 30.50 -5.13
CA LEU A 454 -2.83 30.16 -4.36
C LEU A 454 -2.67 30.45 -2.86
N TRP A 455 -1.54 30.08 -2.27
CA TRP A 455 -1.21 30.38 -0.87
C TRP A 455 -1.04 31.87 -0.60
N ASN A 456 -0.44 32.62 -1.53
CA ASN A 456 -0.17 34.04 -1.34
C ASN A 456 -1.45 34.89 -1.46
N GLU A 457 -2.33 34.54 -2.40
CA GLU A 457 -3.57 35.26 -2.66
C GLU A 457 -4.64 34.99 -1.59
N GLY A 458 -4.66 33.79 -1.01
CA GLY A 458 -5.62 33.44 0.03
C GLY A 458 -7.06 33.22 -0.47
N ARG A 459 -7.28 33.14 -1.79
CA ARG A 459 -8.62 33.06 -2.41
C ARG A 459 -9.23 31.65 -2.35
N LEU A 460 -8.44 30.62 -2.61
CA LEU A 460 -8.89 29.22 -2.66
C LEU A 460 -8.43 28.38 -1.45
N VAL A 461 -7.37 28.83 -0.79
CA VAL A 461 -6.81 28.25 0.43
C VAL A 461 -6.52 29.40 1.39
N SER A 462 -6.50 29.13 2.69
CA SER A 462 -6.11 30.14 3.68
C SER A 462 -4.73 30.69 3.35
N ARG A 463 -4.60 32.02 3.36
CA ARG A 463 -3.36 32.70 3.03
C ARG A 463 -2.23 32.24 3.96
N ASP A 464 -1.13 31.76 3.39
CA ASP A 464 0.07 31.36 4.13
C ASP A 464 1.33 31.80 3.35
N PRO A 465 1.90 32.98 3.69
CA PRO A 465 3.13 33.47 3.06
C PRO A 465 4.32 32.51 3.19
N SER A 466 4.42 31.75 4.28
CA SER A 466 5.53 30.82 4.48
C SER A 466 5.44 29.65 3.49
N GLU A 467 4.27 29.04 3.35
CA GLU A 467 4.09 27.95 2.37
C GLU A 467 4.13 28.48 0.93
N ALA A 468 3.58 29.66 0.66
CA ALA A 468 3.72 30.34 -0.64
C ALA A 468 5.19 30.48 -1.05
N GLY A 469 6.01 30.98 -0.12
CA GLY A 469 7.43 31.17 -0.32
C GLY A 469 8.20 29.87 -0.53
N LYS A 470 7.83 28.78 0.15
CA LYS A 470 8.43 27.45 -0.09
C LYS A 470 8.12 26.94 -1.49
N ASP A 471 6.88 27.06 -1.94
CA ASP A 471 6.49 26.61 -3.26
C ASP A 471 7.07 27.51 -4.37
N PHE A 472 7.17 28.83 -4.18
CA PHE A 472 7.91 29.72 -5.08
C PHE A 472 9.41 29.40 -5.12
N GLY A 473 10.03 29.13 -3.97
CA GLY A 473 11.42 28.71 -3.89
C GLY A 473 11.66 27.42 -4.67
N ARG A 474 10.80 26.42 -4.47
CA ARG A 474 10.86 25.17 -5.22
C ARG A 474 10.64 25.38 -6.72
N ALA A 475 9.68 26.22 -7.11
CA ALA A 475 9.45 26.56 -8.50
C ALA A 475 10.67 27.26 -9.14
N CYS A 476 11.32 28.16 -8.39
CA CYS A 476 12.54 28.85 -8.79
C CYS A 476 13.68 27.85 -9.02
N ASP A 477 13.87 26.91 -8.10
CA ASP A 477 14.88 25.84 -8.21
C ASP A 477 14.64 24.91 -9.40
N LEU A 478 13.38 24.72 -9.79
CA LEU A 478 12.95 23.96 -10.96
C LEU A 478 13.01 24.77 -12.26
N GLY A 479 13.55 26.00 -12.23
CA GLY A 479 13.74 26.84 -13.40
C GLY A 479 12.48 27.55 -13.90
N ALA A 480 11.42 27.68 -13.09
CA ALA A 480 10.23 28.44 -13.46
C ALA A 480 10.56 29.95 -13.52
N PRO A 481 10.50 30.62 -14.70
CA PRO A 481 11.10 31.95 -14.90
C PRO A 481 10.57 33.06 -13.97
N ASN A 482 9.30 32.95 -13.56
CA ASN A 482 8.65 33.98 -12.74
C ASN A 482 8.71 33.69 -11.24
N ALA A 483 9.05 32.46 -10.84
CA ALA A 483 8.95 32.03 -9.45
C ALA A 483 9.99 32.71 -8.55
N CYS A 484 11.21 32.90 -9.02
CA CYS A 484 12.24 33.60 -8.24
C CYS A 484 11.84 35.05 -7.96
N ARG A 485 11.16 35.70 -8.91
CA ARG A 485 10.64 37.07 -8.74
C ARG A 485 9.49 37.09 -7.73
N SER A 486 8.57 36.14 -7.82
CA SER A 486 7.47 35.99 -6.85
C SER A 486 7.98 35.75 -5.43
N LEU A 487 9.03 34.95 -5.25
CA LEU A 487 9.65 34.74 -3.94
C LEU A 487 10.26 36.05 -3.39
N VAL A 488 11.00 36.80 -4.20
CA VAL A 488 11.60 38.06 -3.77
C VAL A 488 10.52 39.09 -3.43
N ALA A 489 9.52 39.26 -4.29
CA ALA A 489 8.41 40.17 -4.07
C ALA A 489 7.62 39.84 -2.79
N LEU A 490 7.42 38.54 -2.51
CA LEU A 490 6.79 38.09 -1.27
C LEU A 490 7.58 38.55 -0.04
N VAL A 491 8.90 38.39 -0.05
CA VAL A 491 9.78 38.79 1.07
C VAL A 491 9.89 40.30 1.19
N GLU A 492 9.90 41.04 0.08
CA GLU A 492 9.89 42.51 0.10
C GLU A 492 8.61 43.07 0.72
N ASN A 493 7.46 42.42 0.48
CA ASN A 493 6.16 42.84 1.01
C ASN A 493 5.94 42.39 2.46
N GLU A 494 6.27 41.15 2.80
CA GLU A 494 5.94 40.54 4.10
C GLU A 494 7.11 40.56 5.10
N GLY A 495 8.32 40.84 4.62
CA GLY A 495 9.55 40.78 5.40
C GLY A 495 10.11 39.37 5.59
N GLN A 496 11.35 39.32 6.06
CA GLN A 496 12.11 38.08 6.33
C GLN A 496 11.53 37.23 7.47
N ASP A 497 10.67 37.81 8.32
CA ASP A 497 10.06 37.13 9.46
C ASP A 497 9.02 36.09 9.03
N VAL A 498 8.68 36.01 7.74
CA VAL A 498 7.87 34.90 7.18
C VAL A 498 8.55 33.54 7.39
N PHE A 499 9.87 33.44 7.16
CA PHE A 499 10.59 32.16 7.24
C PHE A 499 11.29 31.94 8.58
N ARG A 500 11.59 33.02 9.31
CA ARG A 500 12.38 32.95 10.54
C ARG A 500 11.75 32.05 11.61
N PRO A 501 10.45 32.16 11.98
CA PRO A 501 9.84 31.28 12.97
C PRO A 501 9.87 29.81 12.56
N ALA A 502 9.71 29.50 11.27
CA ALA A 502 9.79 28.13 10.78
C ALA A 502 11.23 27.60 10.82
N CYS A 503 12.21 28.42 10.43
CA CYS A 503 13.62 28.07 10.51
C CYS A 503 14.10 27.88 11.95
N ASP A 504 13.72 28.77 12.88
CA ASP A 504 14.01 28.65 14.31
C ASP A 504 13.39 27.39 14.91
N ARG A 505 12.29 26.92 14.31
CA ARG A 505 11.67 25.63 14.64
C ARG A 505 12.35 24.43 13.99
N GLY A 506 13.39 24.61 13.18
CA GLY A 506 14.13 23.54 12.51
C GLY A 506 13.56 23.12 11.15
N ASP A 507 12.66 23.91 10.54
CA ASP A 507 12.26 23.70 9.15
C ASP A 507 13.42 24.07 8.22
N GLY A 508 14.11 23.03 7.73
CA GLY A 508 15.32 23.24 6.93
C GLY A 508 15.07 23.89 5.57
N GLU A 509 13.87 23.75 5.00
CA GLU A 509 13.49 24.41 3.74
C GLU A 509 13.38 25.93 3.96
N SER A 510 12.70 26.36 5.04
CA SER A 510 12.67 27.77 5.46
C SER A 510 14.05 28.32 5.81
N CYS A 511 14.90 27.55 6.50
CA CYS A 511 16.27 27.99 6.78
C CYS A 511 17.10 28.17 5.51
N PHE A 512 16.96 27.27 4.54
CA PHE A 512 17.68 27.35 3.27
C PHE A 512 17.24 28.56 2.44
N ILE A 513 15.93 28.82 2.38
CA ILE A 513 15.38 30.00 1.70
C ILE A 513 15.90 31.28 2.36
N LEU A 514 15.82 31.36 3.70
CA LEU A 514 16.30 32.52 4.44
C LEU A 514 17.81 32.76 4.26
N ALA A 515 18.61 31.70 4.27
CA ALA A 515 20.04 31.76 4.00
C ALA A 515 20.34 32.32 2.60
N SER A 516 19.59 31.86 1.60
CA SER A 516 19.73 32.28 0.20
C SER A 516 19.40 33.76 0.01
N LEU A 517 18.39 34.27 0.73
CA LEU A 517 18.02 35.68 0.72
C LEU A 517 19.13 36.57 1.30
N TYR A 518 19.67 36.23 2.47
CA TYR A 518 20.80 36.96 3.08
C TYR A 518 22.08 36.89 2.25
N TYR A 519 22.35 35.75 1.61
CA TYR A 519 23.52 35.61 0.76
C TYR A 519 23.43 36.52 -0.48
N ALA A 520 22.26 36.57 -1.10
CA ALA A 520 22.02 37.34 -2.32
C ALA A 520 21.72 38.83 -2.06
N GLY A 521 21.37 39.20 -0.83
CA GLY A 521 20.93 40.56 -0.50
C GLY A 521 19.60 40.95 -1.17
N ARG A 522 18.69 39.98 -1.36
CA ARG A 522 17.39 40.20 -2.04
C ARG A 522 16.27 40.23 -1.03
N GLY A 523 15.57 41.35 -0.92
CA GLY A 523 14.55 41.59 0.11
C GLY A 523 15.11 41.74 1.54
N VAL A 524 16.42 41.57 1.74
CA VAL A 524 17.14 41.76 3.01
C VAL A 524 18.55 42.30 2.75
N PRO A 525 19.17 43.03 3.69
CA PRO A 525 20.58 43.41 3.58
C PRO A 525 21.47 42.17 3.46
N LYS A 526 22.48 42.24 2.59
CA LYS A 526 23.43 41.14 2.38
C LYS A 526 24.21 40.87 3.67
N ASP A 527 24.14 39.63 4.17
CA ASP A 527 24.87 39.17 5.35
C ASP A 527 25.36 37.73 5.11
N SER A 528 26.61 37.62 4.67
CA SER A 528 27.20 36.33 4.32
C SER A 528 27.48 35.45 5.54
N ALA A 529 27.78 36.05 6.70
CA ALA A 529 28.04 35.29 7.94
C ALA A 529 26.76 34.63 8.44
N ARG A 530 25.66 35.38 8.44
CA ARG A 530 24.34 34.86 8.82
C ARG A 530 23.81 33.84 7.81
N ALA A 531 24.02 34.05 6.52
CA ALA A 531 23.68 33.07 5.49
C ALA A 531 24.36 31.72 5.73
N VAL A 532 25.68 31.71 6.03
CA VAL A 532 26.41 30.47 6.32
C VAL A 532 25.86 29.76 7.56
N ALA A 533 25.54 30.50 8.63
CA ALA A 533 24.93 29.93 9.83
C ALA A 533 23.58 29.25 9.52
N LEU A 534 22.74 29.90 8.72
CA LEU A 534 21.43 29.38 8.32
C LEU A 534 21.54 28.20 7.33
N PHE A 535 22.51 28.21 6.40
CA PHE A 535 22.78 27.05 5.54
C PHE A 535 23.20 25.84 6.39
N ARG A 536 24.07 26.05 7.39
CA ARG A 536 24.43 24.98 8.33
C ARG A 536 23.21 24.50 9.11
N GLN A 537 22.33 25.38 9.56
CA GLN A 537 21.08 25.01 10.24
C GLN A 537 20.11 24.25 9.32
N SER A 538 20.04 24.60 8.03
CA SER A 538 19.22 23.87 7.06
C SER A 538 19.69 22.43 6.85
N CYS A 539 21.00 22.17 6.89
CA CYS A 539 21.55 20.80 6.92
C CYS A 539 21.52 20.20 8.35
N GLY A 540 21.50 21.06 9.38
CA GLY A 540 21.74 20.78 10.79
C GLY A 540 20.49 20.53 11.63
N GLY A 541 19.29 20.47 11.05
CA GLY A 541 18.10 19.89 11.71
C GLY A 541 18.25 18.43 12.17
N ALA A 542 19.44 17.83 11.98
CA ALA A 542 19.87 16.54 12.51
C ALA A 542 20.90 16.63 13.68
N PHE A 543 21.35 17.83 14.06
CA PHE A 543 22.31 18.04 15.16
C PHE A 543 21.85 19.20 16.05
N SER A 544 21.00 18.88 17.03
CA SER A 544 20.77 19.77 18.17
C SER A 544 22.06 19.89 18.98
N ARG A 545 22.47 21.12 19.30
CA ARG A 545 23.27 21.33 20.50
C ARG A 545 22.40 20.94 21.70
N GLU A 546 22.95 20.04 22.50
CA GLU A 546 22.64 19.67 23.89
C GLU A 546 21.21 19.90 24.40
N GLY A 547 20.54 18.78 24.70
CA GLY A 547 19.65 18.64 25.86
C GLY A 547 18.36 19.45 25.87
N THR A 548 17.31 18.96 25.21
CA THR A 548 15.92 18.88 25.78
C THR A 548 14.94 18.26 24.76
N PRO A 549 13.90 17.53 25.22
CA PRO A 549 13.00 16.79 24.33
C PRO A 549 11.81 17.68 23.91
N SER A 550 11.72 18.05 22.63
CA SER A 550 10.46 18.56 22.08
C SER A 550 10.25 18.20 20.61
N ARG A 551 9.15 17.44 20.38
CA ARG A 551 8.36 17.17 19.16
C ARG A 551 9.08 16.88 17.82
N PRO A 552 8.73 15.77 17.11
CA PRO A 552 9.38 15.43 15.85
C PRO A 552 8.85 16.35 14.72
N ARG A 553 9.72 17.19 14.17
CA ARG A 553 9.42 18.13 13.08
C ARG A 553 9.92 17.62 11.72
N ARG A 554 9.21 18.06 10.68
CA ARG A 554 9.37 17.75 9.24
C ARG A 554 10.85 17.55 8.86
N ARG A 555 11.26 16.32 8.54
CA ARG A 555 12.59 16.03 7.98
C ARG A 555 12.68 16.53 6.54
N LEU A 556 13.81 17.14 6.19
CA LEU A 556 14.12 17.52 4.81
C LEU A 556 13.98 16.34 3.84
N ARG A 557 13.47 16.64 2.64
CA ARG A 557 13.27 15.69 1.54
C ARG A 557 14.60 15.00 1.14
N PRO A 558 14.56 13.77 0.59
CA PRO A 558 15.74 12.99 0.18
C PRO A 558 16.72 13.74 -0.70
N ASN A 559 16.25 14.66 -1.55
CA ASN A 559 17.12 15.45 -2.43
C ASN A 559 18.00 16.47 -1.71
N LEU A 560 17.53 17.11 -0.61
CA LEU A 560 18.41 17.93 0.22
C LEU A 560 19.28 17.06 1.14
N ARG A 561 18.73 15.96 1.65
CA ARG A 561 19.45 15.03 2.53
C ARG A 561 20.63 14.36 1.81
N ARG A 562 20.46 13.89 0.57
CA ARG A 562 21.51 13.29 -0.27
C ARG A 562 22.59 14.32 -0.65
N ARG A 563 22.20 15.58 -0.89
CA ARG A 563 23.13 16.70 -1.15
C ARG A 563 23.96 17.11 0.06
N CYS A 564 23.41 17.09 1.28
CA CYS A 564 24.19 17.35 2.51
C CYS A 564 25.04 16.13 2.95
N PHE A 565 24.65 14.87 2.66
CA PHE A 565 25.34 13.67 3.19
C PHE A 565 26.61 13.26 2.43
N GLU A 566 26.74 13.57 1.14
CA GLU A 566 27.84 13.08 0.30
C GLU A 566 29.18 13.81 0.51
N ARG A 567 29.24 14.97 1.21
CA ARG A 567 30.47 15.77 1.28
C ARG A 567 30.73 16.38 2.66
N LYS A 568 31.10 15.52 3.62
CA LYS A 568 31.78 15.93 4.85
C LYS A 568 33.21 16.39 4.52
N GLY A 569 33.41 17.68 4.24
CA GLY A 569 34.78 18.24 4.17
C GLY A 569 34.96 19.46 3.28
N LEU A 570 34.01 20.41 3.26
CA LEU A 570 34.11 21.56 2.36
C LEU A 570 34.10 22.89 3.12
N GLU A 571 35.06 23.75 2.75
CA GLU A 571 35.22 25.13 3.23
C GLU A 571 34.13 26.07 2.68
N THR A 572 34.07 27.27 3.24
CA THR A 572 32.97 28.26 3.12
C THR A 572 32.56 28.65 1.70
N GLY A 573 33.44 28.55 0.70
CA GLY A 573 33.10 28.77 -0.71
C GLY A 573 32.41 27.57 -1.38
N ASP A 574 32.66 26.37 -0.87
CA ASP A 574 32.20 25.11 -1.45
C ASP A 574 30.83 24.66 -0.96
N LEU A 575 30.38 25.11 0.22
CA LEU A 575 29.00 24.92 0.67
C LEU A 575 27.99 25.61 -0.28
N TYR A 576 28.34 26.81 -0.77
CA TYR A 576 27.54 27.54 -1.75
C TYR A 576 27.62 26.90 -3.14
N SER A 577 28.82 26.56 -3.64
CA SER A 577 29.02 25.92 -4.95
C SER A 577 28.39 24.52 -5.00
N SER A 578 28.44 23.75 -3.90
CA SER A 578 27.90 22.39 -3.82
C SER A 578 26.38 22.36 -3.60
N CYS A 579 25.77 23.42 -3.04
CA CYS A 579 24.32 23.63 -3.09
C CYS A 579 23.85 24.13 -4.49
N ARG A 580 24.67 24.95 -5.16
CA ARG A 580 24.39 25.56 -6.48
C ARG A 580 24.60 24.61 -7.66
N ASN A 581 25.56 23.68 -7.63
CA ASN A 581 25.86 22.75 -8.73
C ASN A 581 24.83 21.62 -8.89
N GLY A 582 23.85 21.52 -7.96
CA GLY A 582 22.62 20.74 -8.15
C GLY A 582 21.44 21.57 -8.68
N LEU A 583 21.68 22.83 -9.06
CA LEU A 583 20.73 23.81 -9.60
C LEU A 583 21.18 24.38 -10.97
N SER A 584 22.31 23.93 -11.52
CA SER A 584 22.75 24.31 -12.87
C SER A 584 22.23 23.34 -13.93
N VAL A 585 21.22 23.76 -14.69
CA VAL A 585 21.05 23.27 -16.05
C VAL A 585 22.24 23.77 -16.85
N ASN A 586 22.90 22.82 -17.51
CA ASN A 586 24.06 22.99 -18.36
C ASN A 586 23.83 24.11 -19.40
N PRO A 587 24.51 25.26 -19.35
CA PRO A 587 24.41 26.26 -20.40
C PRO A 587 25.60 26.09 -21.35
N SER A 588 25.56 25.05 -22.19
CA SER A 588 26.31 24.95 -23.48
C SER A 588 26.44 23.49 -23.95
N ARG A 589 25.67 23.16 -24.98
CA ARG A 589 26.17 22.33 -26.09
C ARG A 589 25.71 23.00 -27.38
N GLY A 590 26.61 23.78 -27.97
CA GLY A 590 26.80 23.73 -29.42
C GLY A 590 27.54 22.44 -29.77
#